data_AF-A0A2A9GPD8-F1
#
_entry.id   AF-A0A2A9GPD8-F1
#
_cell.length_a   1.000
_cell.length_b   1.000
_cell.length_c   1.000
_cell.angle_alpha   90.00
_cell.angle_beta   90.00
_cell.angle_gamma   90.00
#
_symmetry.space_group_name_H-M   'P 1'
#
loop_
_entity.id
_entity.type
_entity.pdbx_description
1 polymer ?
#
loop_
_entity_poly.entity_id
_entity_poly.type
_entity_poly.pdbx_seq_one_letter_code
_entity_poly.pdbx_strand_id
1 'polypeptide(L)'
;MTQGAHEDLVLFGLVVLMTLVLPGLVAVSLGFWAYATPAQAVVGVAMVVPLLLRTRHPMVMLALVTAAGVAHLFVADRPLPSLVVVPIVAYSVARLVRSRWSRVAVAIGALASIAGPITWYEPDRGWNPEIATLTVLGCGLMVLTPYIIGRRRLETAIEDKNRARAAQEAAETILAERERNRQLQETLVRQQIASELHDIVTHSVSQMVVQAEGGRAASRKRPELAAQALDEISETGREALTEIRRVVTLLRDERTPHQ
;
A
#
# COMPACT_ATOMS: atom_id res chain seq x y z
N MET A 1 15.79 8.15 -10.24
CA MET A 1 16.52 7.32 -11.23
C MET A 1 17.25 6.11 -10.63
N THR A 2 17.10 5.78 -9.34
CA THR A 2 17.88 4.72 -8.67
C THR A 2 17.16 3.38 -8.52
N GLN A 3 15.82 3.33 -8.62
CA GLN A 3 15.06 2.11 -8.34
C GLN A 3 15.12 1.06 -9.46
N GLY A 4 15.11 1.49 -10.73
CA GLY A 4 15.20 0.56 -11.88
C GLY A 4 16.56 -0.13 -11.99
N ALA A 5 17.66 0.58 -11.71
CA ALA A 5 19.01 0.03 -11.77
C ALA A 5 19.24 -1.11 -10.76
N HIS A 6 18.56 -1.08 -9.60
CA HIS A 6 18.64 -2.16 -8.62
C HIS A 6 17.81 -3.38 -9.03
N GLU A 7 16.67 -3.20 -9.69
CA GLU A 7 15.85 -4.32 -10.18
C GLU A 7 16.53 -5.03 -11.36
N ASP A 8 17.14 -4.29 -12.28
CA ASP A 8 17.89 -4.83 -13.41
C ASP A 8 19.14 -5.60 -12.95
N LEU A 9 19.84 -5.12 -11.93
CA LEU A 9 21.01 -5.79 -11.37
C LEU A 9 20.63 -7.11 -10.67
N VAL A 10 19.49 -7.14 -9.98
CA VAL A 10 18.98 -8.35 -9.30
C VAL A 10 18.48 -9.37 -10.33
N LEU A 11 17.76 -8.93 -11.36
CA LEU A 11 17.35 -9.79 -12.48
C LEU A 11 18.54 -10.36 -13.22
N PHE A 12 19.54 -9.54 -13.52
CA PHE A 12 20.77 -9.96 -14.16
C PHE A 12 21.52 -10.98 -13.29
N GLY A 13 21.66 -10.73 -11.99
CA GLY A 13 22.29 -11.66 -11.05
C GLY A 13 21.56 -13.00 -10.93
N LEU A 14 20.22 -12.98 -10.94
CA LEU A 14 19.39 -14.18 -10.83
C LEU A 14 19.39 -14.98 -12.14
N VAL A 15 19.41 -14.31 -13.29
CA VAL A 15 19.57 -14.93 -14.62
C VAL A 15 20.95 -15.52 -14.80
N VAL A 16 22.02 -14.83 -14.39
CA VAL A 16 23.39 -15.35 -14.44
C VAL A 16 23.54 -16.54 -13.50
N LEU A 17 23.00 -16.48 -12.28
CA LEU A 17 22.99 -17.60 -11.34
C LEU A 17 22.20 -18.80 -11.90
N MET A 18 21.02 -18.57 -12.48
CA MET A 18 20.25 -19.62 -13.17
C MET A 18 21.03 -20.21 -14.35
N THR A 19 21.65 -19.39 -15.19
CA THR A 19 22.37 -19.84 -16.39
C THR A 19 23.64 -20.63 -16.03
N LEU A 20 24.30 -20.31 -14.92
CA LEU A 20 25.50 -21.02 -14.46
C LEU A 20 25.16 -22.32 -13.70
N VAL A 21 24.09 -22.31 -12.90
CA VAL A 21 23.73 -23.43 -12.00
C VAL A 21 22.85 -24.46 -12.70
N LEU A 22 21.96 -24.04 -13.61
CA LEU A 22 20.99 -24.93 -14.27
C LEU A 22 21.65 -26.01 -15.14
N PRO A 23 22.67 -25.74 -15.97
CA PRO A 23 23.34 -26.77 -16.77
C PRO A 23 24.07 -27.80 -15.91
N GLY A 24 24.73 -27.35 -14.84
CA GLY A 24 25.38 -28.23 -13.86
C GLY A 24 24.36 -29.08 -13.11
N LEU A 25 23.26 -28.49 -12.67
CA LEU A 25 22.16 -29.20 -12.02
C LEU A 25 21.51 -30.24 -12.95
N VAL A 26 21.33 -29.91 -14.23
CA VAL A 26 20.78 -30.83 -15.24
C VAL A 26 21.76 -31.97 -15.54
N ALA A 27 23.05 -31.69 -15.71
CA ALA A 27 24.08 -32.71 -15.94
C ALA A 27 24.20 -33.67 -14.73
N VAL A 28 24.22 -33.12 -13.51
CA VAL A 28 24.21 -33.92 -12.27
C VAL A 28 22.91 -34.71 -12.14
N SER A 29 21.77 -34.14 -12.55
CA SER A 29 20.47 -34.84 -12.51
C SER A 29 20.39 -35.98 -13.51
N LEU A 30 20.85 -35.78 -14.75
CA LEU A 30 20.89 -36.83 -15.77
C LEU A 30 21.86 -37.95 -15.39
N GLY A 31 23.04 -37.59 -14.88
CA GLY A 31 23.98 -38.56 -14.30
C GLY A 31 23.39 -39.30 -13.12
N PHE A 32 22.68 -38.61 -12.22
CA PHE A 32 21.97 -39.23 -11.10
C PHE A 32 20.90 -40.23 -11.58
N TRP A 33 20.00 -39.84 -12.48
CA TRP A 33 18.94 -40.73 -12.98
C TRP A 33 19.47 -41.96 -13.71
N ALA A 34 20.67 -41.88 -14.30
CA ALA A 34 21.33 -43.04 -14.91
C ALA A 34 21.81 -44.09 -13.88
N TYR A 35 22.06 -43.69 -12.64
CA TYR A 35 22.61 -44.56 -11.57
C TYR A 35 21.73 -44.61 -10.30
N ALA A 36 20.58 -43.95 -10.30
CA ALA A 36 19.68 -43.86 -9.16
C ALA A 36 19.02 -45.21 -8.88
N THR A 37 19.00 -45.62 -7.62
CA THR A 37 18.15 -46.74 -7.23
C THR A 37 16.68 -46.31 -7.29
N PRO A 38 15.73 -47.23 -7.54
CA PRO A 38 14.30 -46.91 -7.54
C PRO A 38 13.83 -46.22 -6.25
N ALA A 39 14.43 -46.58 -5.11
CA ALA A 39 14.15 -45.95 -3.82
C ALA A 39 14.55 -44.47 -3.78
N GLN A 40 15.73 -44.12 -4.32
CA GLN A 40 16.19 -42.72 -4.39
C GLN A 40 15.34 -41.89 -5.35
N ALA A 41 14.90 -42.48 -6.47
CA ALA A 41 13.96 -41.83 -7.39
C ALA A 41 12.63 -41.50 -6.72
N VAL A 42 12.06 -42.45 -5.97
CA VAL A 42 10.80 -42.24 -5.23
C VAL A 42 10.93 -41.12 -4.20
N VAL A 43 12.03 -41.10 -3.42
CA VAL A 43 12.28 -40.02 -2.45
C VAL A 43 12.44 -38.67 -3.15
N GLY A 44 13.19 -38.61 -4.26
CA GLY A 44 13.36 -37.38 -5.03
C GLY A 44 12.03 -36.81 -5.53
N VAL A 45 11.17 -37.67 -6.08
CA VAL A 45 9.81 -37.29 -6.50
C VAL A 45 8.96 -36.84 -5.30
N ALA A 46 9.03 -37.56 -4.18
CA ALA A 46 8.31 -37.22 -2.96
C ALA A 46 8.73 -35.87 -2.35
N MET A 47 9.96 -35.41 -2.59
CA MET A 47 10.39 -34.06 -2.21
C MET A 47 9.82 -32.98 -3.15
N VAL A 48 9.68 -33.26 -4.45
CA VAL A 48 9.26 -32.27 -5.46
C VAL A 48 7.74 -32.12 -5.54
N VAL A 49 7.00 -33.23 -5.58
CA VAL A 49 5.53 -33.24 -5.79
C VAL A 49 4.77 -32.33 -4.81
N PRO A 50 5.09 -32.28 -3.51
CA PRO A 50 4.39 -31.41 -2.57
C PRO A 50 4.47 -29.92 -2.89
N LEU A 51 5.44 -29.46 -3.70
CA LEU A 51 5.54 -28.06 -4.14
C LEU A 51 4.30 -27.58 -4.90
N LEU A 52 3.53 -28.49 -5.50
CA LEU A 52 2.26 -28.16 -6.14
C LEU A 52 1.23 -27.59 -5.15
N LEU A 53 1.37 -27.93 -3.86
CA LEU A 53 0.51 -27.45 -2.78
C LEU A 53 0.99 -26.12 -2.18
N ARG A 54 2.09 -25.53 -2.67
CA ARG A 54 2.75 -24.37 -2.04
C ARG A 54 1.83 -23.17 -1.83
N THR A 55 0.92 -22.91 -2.76
CA THR A 55 0.04 -21.73 -2.72
C THR A 55 -1.24 -21.94 -1.92
N ARG A 56 -1.73 -23.18 -1.85
CA ARG A 56 -3.01 -23.50 -1.17
C ARG A 56 -2.81 -24.04 0.24
N HIS A 57 -1.82 -24.91 0.44
CA HIS A 57 -1.57 -25.59 1.71
C HIS A 57 -0.06 -25.63 2.05
N PRO A 58 0.57 -24.49 2.33
CA PRO A 58 2.02 -24.41 2.57
C PRO A 58 2.50 -25.25 3.77
N MET A 59 1.63 -25.48 4.77
CA MET A 59 1.96 -26.33 5.92
C MET A 59 1.95 -27.83 5.57
N VAL A 60 1.02 -28.26 4.69
CA VAL A 60 0.98 -29.64 4.20
C VAL A 60 2.18 -29.91 3.31
N MET A 61 2.52 -28.96 2.43
CA MET A 61 3.77 -29.00 1.66
C MET A 61 4.98 -29.17 2.58
N LEU A 62 5.12 -28.32 3.60
CA LEU A 62 6.24 -28.42 4.54
C LEU A 62 6.30 -29.81 5.20
N ALA A 63 5.18 -30.31 5.73
CA ALA A 63 5.14 -31.61 6.38
C ALA A 63 5.55 -32.76 5.43
N LEU A 64 5.06 -32.76 4.19
CA LEU A 64 5.39 -33.78 3.20
C LEU A 64 6.86 -33.70 2.76
N VAL A 65 7.39 -32.51 2.52
CA VAL A 65 8.81 -32.32 2.15
C VAL A 65 9.72 -32.71 3.31
N THR A 66 9.36 -32.37 4.55
CA THR A 66 10.11 -32.80 5.74
C THR A 66 10.08 -34.31 5.88
N ALA A 67 8.93 -34.96 5.70
CA ALA A 67 8.83 -36.42 5.74
C ALA A 67 9.69 -37.10 4.66
N ALA A 68 9.65 -36.59 3.42
CA ALA A 68 10.50 -37.05 2.33
C ALA A 68 11.99 -36.79 2.61
N GLY A 69 12.34 -35.66 3.23
CA GLY A 69 13.70 -35.34 3.67
C GLY A 69 14.20 -36.25 4.79
N VAL A 70 13.33 -36.70 5.70
CA VAL A 70 13.69 -37.72 6.69
C VAL A 70 13.93 -39.06 6.01
N ALA A 71 13.07 -39.47 5.07
CA ALA A 71 13.27 -40.69 4.29
C ALA A 71 14.59 -40.66 3.49
N HIS A 72 14.97 -39.50 2.98
CA HIS A 72 16.26 -39.29 2.30
C HIS A 72 17.46 -39.67 3.18
N LEU A 73 17.42 -39.38 4.49
CA LEU A 73 18.52 -39.71 5.41
C LEU A 73 18.81 -41.21 5.52
N PHE A 74 17.84 -42.07 5.17
CA PHE A 74 17.98 -43.52 5.26
C PHE A 74 18.20 -44.22 3.91
N VAL A 75 17.93 -43.52 2.80
CA VAL A 75 17.91 -44.10 1.45
C VAL A 75 19.04 -43.59 0.56
N ALA A 76 19.57 -42.40 0.86
CA ALA A 76 20.55 -41.73 0.03
C ALA A 76 21.83 -41.41 0.83
N ASP A 77 22.90 -42.13 0.49
CA ASP A 77 24.24 -41.90 1.04
C ASP A 77 24.95 -40.69 0.38
N ARG A 78 24.26 -40.00 -0.54
CA ARG A 78 24.77 -38.85 -1.29
C ARG A 78 23.68 -37.79 -1.44
N PRO A 79 24.05 -36.50 -1.59
CA PRO A 79 23.08 -35.44 -1.82
C PRO A 79 22.32 -35.64 -3.14
N LEU A 80 21.00 -35.74 -3.07
CA LEU A 80 20.15 -35.82 -4.26
C LEU A 80 19.99 -34.44 -4.93
N PRO A 81 19.85 -34.38 -6.27
CA PRO A 81 19.52 -33.14 -6.98
C PRO A 81 18.20 -32.50 -6.50
N SER A 82 17.28 -33.30 -5.95
CA SER A 82 16.01 -32.84 -5.38
C SER A 82 16.17 -31.90 -4.18
N LEU A 83 17.36 -31.80 -3.58
CA LEU A 83 17.65 -30.84 -2.50
C LEU A 83 17.49 -29.37 -2.94
N VAL A 84 17.46 -29.08 -4.25
CA VAL A 84 17.10 -27.76 -4.79
C VAL A 84 15.70 -27.28 -4.35
N VAL A 85 14.83 -28.20 -3.91
CA VAL A 85 13.50 -27.88 -3.36
C VAL A 85 13.59 -27.15 -2.02
N VAL A 86 14.62 -27.41 -1.21
CA VAL A 86 14.79 -26.84 0.14
C VAL A 86 14.74 -25.30 0.17
N PRO A 87 15.52 -24.56 -0.64
CA PRO A 87 15.44 -23.10 -0.68
C PRO A 87 14.06 -22.59 -1.11
N ILE A 88 13.38 -23.30 -2.03
CA ILE A 88 12.04 -22.94 -2.51
C ILE A 88 11.01 -23.06 -1.38
N VAL A 89 11.09 -24.14 -0.59
CA VAL A 89 10.22 -24.36 0.57
C VAL A 89 10.49 -23.31 1.65
N ALA A 90 11.76 -23.03 1.96
CA ALA A 90 12.15 -22.02 2.93
C ALA A 90 11.59 -20.63 2.56
N TYR A 91 11.76 -20.21 1.30
CA TYR A 91 11.17 -18.97 0.79
C TYR A 91 9.63 -18.97 0.87
N SER A 92 9.00 -20.06 0.42
CA SER A 92 7.54 -20.16 0.35
C SER A 92 6.90 -20.08 1.73
N VAL A 93 7.45 -20.79 2.72
CA VAL A 93 6.96 -20.75 4.10
C VAL A 93 7.25 -19.39 4.77
N ALA A 94 8.40 -18.77 4.48
CA ALA A 94 8.70 -17.43 4.98
C ALA A 94 7.70 -16.37 4.48
N ARG A 95 7.33 -16.47 3.21
CA ARG A 95 6.45 -15.51 2.54
C ARG A 95 4.97 -15.75 2.82
N LEU A 96 4.54 -17.01 2.86
CA LEU A 96 3.11 -17.37 2.92
C LEU A 96 2.61 -17.65 4.34
N VAL A 97 3.49 -18.00 5.28
CA VAL A 97 3.11 -18.35 6.65
C VAL A 97 3.53 -17.24 7.62
N ARG A 98 2.52 -16.56 8.18
CA ARG A 98 2.69 -15.41 9.10
C ARG A 98 2.95 -15.80 10.57
N SER A 99 2.67 -17.06 10.93
CA SER A 99 2.63 -17.52 12.33
C SER A 99 3.98 -18.04 12.85
N ARG A 100 4.07 -18.30 14.16
CA ARG A 100 5.20 -18.97 14.85
C ARG A 100 5.69 -20.23 14.15
N TRP A 101 4.81 -20.91 13.42
CA TRP A 101 5.09 -22.08 12.59
C TRP A 101 6.14 -21.84 11.50
N SER A 102 6.28 -20.62 11.01
CA SER A 102 7.33 -20.26 10.06
C SER A 102 8.73 -20.33 10.68
N ARG A 103 8.86 -20.01 11.98
CA ARG A 103 10.13 -20.21 12.73
C ARG A 103 10.43 -21.68 12.96
N VAL A 104 9.40 -22.49 13.24
CA VAL A 104 9.54 -23.94 13.36
C VAL A 104 10.06 -24.54 12.06
N ALA A 105 9.56 -24.08 10.90
CA ALA A 105 10.04 -24.52 9.59
C ALA A 105 11.54 -24.25 9.37
N VAL A 106 12.04 -23.09 9.81
CA VAL A 106 13.48 -22.78 9.73
C VAL A 106 14.28 -23.62 10.70
N ALA A 107 13.79 -23.87 11.91
CA ALA A 107 14.46 -24.75 12.86
C ALA A 107 14.59 -26.17 12.28
N ILE A 108 13.53 -26.70 11.67
CA ILE A 108 13.55 -27.98 10.95
C ILE A 108 14.57 -27.94 9.80
N GLY A 109 14.56 -26.87 9.00
CA GLY A 109 15.52 -26.68 7.91
C GLY A 109 16.97 -26.64 8.41
N ALA A 110 17.25 -25.93 9.50
CA ALA A 110 18.57 -25.83 10.10
C ALA A 110 19.06 -27.18 10.63
N LEU A 111 18.17 -27.97 11.26
CA LEU A 111 18.49 -29.34 11.68
C LEU A 111 18.79 -30.23 10.46
N ALA A 112 18.00 -30.11 9.40
CA ALA A 112 18.23 -30.87 8.16
C ALA A 112 19.55 -30.48 7.48
N SER A 113 19.95 -29.21 7.52
CA SER A 113 21.23 -28.72 7.00
C SER A 113 22.45 -29.32 7.72
N ILE A 114 22.27 -29.85 8.93
CA ILE A 114 23.32 -30.53 9.70
C ILE A 114 23.20 -32.06 9.49
N ALA A 115 22.00 -32.61 9.64
CA ALA A 115 21.76 -34.05 9.56
C ALA A 115 22.10 -34.64 8.19
N GLY A 116 21.76 -33.96 7.09
CA GLY A 116 22.04 -34.42 5.73
C GLY A 116 23.55 -34.62 5.48
N PRO A 117 24.38 -33.59 5.63
CA PRO A 117 25.83 -33.71 5.42
C PRO A 117 26.52 -34.76 6.30
N ILE A 118 26.02 -35.01 7.52
CA ILE A 118 26.54 -36.09 8.38
C ILE A 118 26.31 -37.45 7.73
N THR A 119 25.14 -37.69 7.13
CA THR A 119 24.84 -38.97 6.44
C THR A 119 25.63 -39.16 5.15
N TRP A 120 26.17 -38.09 4.56
CA TRP A 120 26.98 -38.16 3.33
C TRP A 120 28.48 -38.22 3.61
N TYR A 121 28.88 -38.15 4.89
CA TYR A 121 30.28 -38.09 5.27
C TYR A 121 30.94 -39.47 5.13
N GLU A 122 31.89 -39.56 4.19
CA GLU A 122 32.56 -40.82 3.87
C GLU A 122 34.08 -40.60 3.72
N PRO A 123 34.87 -40.79 4.81
CA PRO A 123 36.31 -40.48 4.84
C PRO A 123 37.10 -41.15 3.72
N ASP A 124 36.77 -42.40 3.41
CA ASP A 124 37.47 -43.23 2.42
C ASP A 124 37.32 -42.73 0.97
N ARG A 125 36.39 -41.80 0.72
CA ARG A 125 36.16 -41.17 -0.60
C ARG A 125 36.72 -39.75 -0.71
N GLY A 126 37.61 -39.35 0.21
CA GLY A 126 38.25 -38.03 0.21
C GLY A 126 37.44 -36.92 0.87
N TRP A 127 36.40 -37.27 1.64
CA TRP A 127 35.66 -36.30 2.45
C TRP A 127 36.44 -35.95 3.72
N ASN A 128 37.16 -34.83 3.67
CA ASN A 128 37.85 -34.28 4.84
C ASN A 128 36.88 -33.44 5.70
N PRO A 129 37.17 -33.23 7.00
CA PRO A 129 36.34 -32.44 7.91
C PRO A 129 36.03 -31.02 7.40
N GLU A 130 36.95 -30.41 6.64
CA GLU A 130 36.75 -29.11 6.02
C GLU A 130 35.61 -29.11 4.99
N ILE A 131 35.55 -30.12 4.13
CA ILE A 131 34.49 -30.27 3.11
C ILE A 131 33.15 -30.52 3.79
N ALA A 132 33.12 -31.35 4.84
CA ALA A 132 31.91 -31.57 5.62
C ALA A 132 31.40 -30.27 6.25
N THR A 133 32.30 -29.47 6.83
CA THR A 133 31.98 -28.17 7.43
C THR A 133 31.43 -27.19 6.38
N LEU A 134 32.10 -27.05 5.23
CA LEU A 134 31.64 -26.20 4.13
C LEU A 134 30.28 -26.65 3.59
N THR A 135 30.02 -27.96 3.52
CA THR A 135 28.73 -28.52 3.08
C THR A 135 27.60 -28.17 4.05
N VAL A 136 27.83 -28.29 5.36
CA VAL A 136 26.86 -27.88 6.40
C VAL A 136 26.57 -26.38 6.31
N LEU A 137 27.61 -25.54 6.17
CA LEU A 137 27.46 -24.09 6.02
C LEU A 137 26.69 -23.74 4.74
N GLY A 138 27.01 -24.39 3.62
CA GLY A 138 26.30 -24.21 2.34
C GLY A 138 24.82 -24.60 2.44
N CYS A 139 24.51 -25.75 3.02
CA CYS A 139 23.13 -26.19 3.26
C CYS A 139 22.38 -25.25 4.21
N GLY A 140 23.06 -24.73 5.24
CA GLY A 140 22.50 -23.72 6.15
C GLY A 140 22.17 -22.43 5.42
N LEU A 141 23.07 -21.95 4.56
CA LEU A 141 22.89 -20.74 3.76
C LEU A 141 21.75 -20.90 2.73
N MET A 142 21.59 -22.09 2.15
CA MET A 142 20.48 -22.44 1.25
C MET A 142 19.11 -22.42 1.96
N VAL A 143 19.05 -22.55 3.28
CA VAL A 143 17.81 -22.39 4.06
C VAL A 143 17.63 -20.94 4.50
N LEU A 144 18.69 -20.37 5.11
CA LEU A 144 18.63 -19.09 5.80
C LEU A 144 18.42 -17.92 4.84
N THR A 145 19.16 -17.88 3.74
CA THR A 145 19.10 -16.78 2.75
C THR A 145 17.69 -16.62 2.15
N PRO A 146 17.09 -17.65 1.52
CA PRO A 146 15.74 -17.54 0.97
C PRO A 146 14.68 -17.30 2.03
N TYR A 147 14.86 -17.81 3.26
CA TYR A 147 13.95 -17.49 4.36
C TYR A 147 13.99 -16.00 4.73
N ILE A 148 15.18 -15.41 4.91
CA ILE A 148 15.34 -13.98 5.22
C ILE A 148 14.74 -13.14 4.10
N ILE A 149 15.02 -13.48 2.83
CA ILE A 149 14.46 -12.77 1.67
C ILE A 149 12.94 -12.88 1.65
N GLY A 150 12.38 -14.07 1.86
CA GLY A 150 10.93 -14.29 1.89
C GLY A 150 10.23 -13.53 3.02
N ARG A 151 10.85 -13.49 4.21
CA ARG A 151 10.35 -12.74 5.36
C ARG A 151 10.36 -11.23 5.11
N ARG A 152 11.48 -10.69 4.62
CA ARG A 152 11.58 -9.26 4.27
C ARG A 152 10.56 -8.85 3.22
N ARG A 153 10.36 -9.67 2.18
CA ARG A 153 9.35 -9.40 1.15
C ARG A 153 7.92 -9.41 1.71
N LEU A 154 7.62 -10.27 2.67
CA LEU A 154 6.33 -10.27 3.35
C LEU A 154 6.14 -8.99 4.19
N GLU A 155 7.17 -8.59 4.94
CA GLU A 155 7.14 -7.37 5.76
C GLU A 155 6.94 -6.12 4.89
N THR A 156 7.73 -5.96 3.83
CA THR A 156 7.57 -4.84 2.88
C THR A 156 6.18 -4.82 2.25
N ALA A 157 5.64 -5.97 1.83
CA ALA A 157 4.30 -6.03 1.25
C ALA A 157 3.19 -5.63 2.25
N ILE A 158 3.39 -5.91 3.54
CA ILE A 158 2.48 -5.47 4.60
C ILE A 158 2.61 -3.96 4.81
N GLU A 159 3.83 -3.43 4.86
CA GLU A 159 4.09 -2.00 5.00
C GLU A 159 3.50 -1.19 3.84
N ASP A 160 3.71 -1.62 2.60
CA ASP A 160 3.17 -0.96 1.42
C ASP A 160 1.63 -0.94 1.44
N LYS A 161 1.01 -2.05 1.83
CA LYS A 161 -0.44 -2.12 2.00
C LYS A 161 -0.94 -1.16 3.10
N ASN A 162 -0.21 -1.06 4.21
CA ASN A 162 -0.56 -0.15 5.29
C ASN A 162 -0.37 1.31 4.88
N ARG A 163 0.70 1.64 4.15
CA ARG A 163 0.93 2.98 3.59
C ARG A 163 -0.15 3.38 2.59
N ALA A 164 -0.55 2.46 1.71
CA ALA A 164 -1.63 2.71 0.76
C ALA A 164 -2.96 2.98 1.48
N ARG A 165 -3.27 2.23 2.54
CA ARG A 165 -4.46 2.47 3.38
C ARG A 165 -4.40 3.83 4.08
N ALA A 166 -3.29 4.14 4.72
CA ALA A 166 -3.10 5.43 5.38
C ALA A 166 -3.20 6.62 4.39
N ALA A 167 -2.69 6.46 3.18
CA ALA A 167 -2.83 7.47 2.13
C ALA A 167 -4.28 7.64 1.67
N GLN A 168 -5.05 6.55 1.57
CA GLN A 168 -6.49 6.60 1.27
C GLN A 168 -7.28 7.31 2.37
N GLU A 169 -7.05 6.94 3.64
CA GLU A 169 -7.70 7.56 4.80
C GLU A 169 -7.37 9.07 4.89
N ALA A 170 -6.13 9.46 4.62
CA ALA A 170 -5.72 10.85 4.58
C ALA A 170 -6.41 11.63 3.43
N ALA A 171 -6.51 11.02 2.25
CA ALA A 171 -7.20 11.64 1.12
C ALA A 171 -8.69 11.85 1.40
N GLU A 172 -9.37 10.86 1.99
CA GLU A 172 -10.77 10.95 2.41
C GLU A 172 -10.97 12.07 3.44
N THR A 173 -10.05 12.18 4.41
CA THR A 173 -10.09 13.24 5.44
C THR A 173 -9.95 14.63 4.81
N ILE A 174 -8.99 14.82 3.90
CA ILE A 174 -8.80 16.10 3.19
C ILE A 174 -10.04 16.47 2.37
N LEU A 175 -10.68 15.50 1.71
CA LEU A 175 -11.91 15.74 0.95
C LEU A 175 -13.07 16.15 1.87
N ALA A 176 -13.22 15.48 3.02
CA ALA A 176 -14.24 15.82 4.01
C ALA A 176 -14.00 17.22 4.61
N GLU A 177 -12.76 17.57 4.92
CA GLU A 177 -12.40 18.92 5.39
C GLU A 177 -12.65 19.99 4.34
N ARG A 178 -12.31 19.74 3.07
CA ARG A 178 -12.59 20.67 1.97
C ARG A 178 -14.08 20.90 1.79
N GLU A 179 -14.88 19.85 1.87
CA GLU A 179 -16.34 19.97 1.77
C GLU A 179 -16.92 20.74 2.95
N ARG A 180 -16.46 20.45 4.17
CA ARG A 180 -16.85 21.22 5.36
C ARG A 180 -16.46 22.69 5.24
N ASN A 181 -15.24 22.98 4.78
CA ASN A 181 -14.78 24.35 4.58
C ASN A 181 -15.60 25.06 3.50
N ARG A 182 -15.96 24.40 2.41
CA ARG A 182 -16.86 24.96 1.39
C ARG A 182 -18.20 25.34 1.98
N GLN A 183 -18.84 24.43 2.72
CA GLN A 183 -20.12 24.70 3.37
C GLN A 183 -20.06 25.84 4.39
N LEU A 184 -18.97 25.92 5.16
CA LEU A 184 -18.73 27.03 6.08
C LEU A 184 -18.55 28.36 5.34
N GLN A 185 -17.75 28.39 4.28
CA GLN A 185 -17.55 29.58 3.45
C GLN A 185 -18.85 30.04 2.80
N GLU A 186 -19.65 29.12 2.24
CA GLU A 186 -20.97 29.44 1.69
C GLU A 186 -21.90 30.07 2.75
N THR A 187 -21.86 29.54 3.97
CA THR A 187 -22.68 30.05 5.08
C THR A 187 -22.22 31.44 5.53
N LEU A 188 -20.90 31.65 5.67
CA LEU A 188 -20.32 32.94 6.05
C LEU A 188 -20.64 34.01 5.00
N VAL A 189 -20.49 33.68 3.72
CA VAL A 189 -20.85 34.58 2.62
C VAL A 189 -22.34 34.94 2.69
N ARG A 190 -23.25 33.97 2.88
CA ARG A 190 -24.69 34.25 3.04
C ARG A 190 -24.98 35.18 4.22
N GLN A 191 -24.30 35.00 5.34
CA GLN A 191 -24.46 35.85 6.52
C GLN A 191 -23.96 37.27 6.29
N GLN A 192 -22.79 37.41 5.66
CA GLN A 192 -22.24 38.72 5.31
C GLN A 192 -23.18 39.49 4.38
N ILE A 193 -23.68 38.85 3.32
CA ILE A 193 -24.64 39.45 2.39
C ILE A 193 -25.91 39.88 3.12
N ALA A 194 -26.45 39.04 4.00
CA ALA A 194 -27.65 39.38 4.76
C ALA A 194 -27.43 40.62 5.65
N SER A 195 -26.25 40.77 6.26
CA SER A 195 -25.90 41.95 7.06
C SER A 195 -25.76 43.19 6.18
N GLU A 196 -25.03 43.13 5.07
CA GLU A 196 -24.86 44.26 4.14
C GLU A 196 -26.20 44.73 3.58
N LEU A 197 -27.08 43.79 3.21
CA LEU A 197 -28.45 44.11 2.79
C LEU A 197 -29.27 44.73 3.93
N HIS A 198 -29.13 44.22 5.16
CA HIS A 198 -29.84 44.75 6.32
C HIS A 198 -29.40 46.18 6.65
N ASP A 199 -28.10 46.48 6.53
CA ASP A 199 -27.55 47.80 6.80
C ASP A 199 -28.06 48.83 5.78
N ILE A 200 -28.03 48.49 4.47
CA ILE A 200 -28.60 49.33 3.41
C ILE A 200 -30.09 49.59 3.67
N VAL A 201 -30.86 48.54 3.94
CA VAL A 201 -32.31 48.66 4.17
C VAL A 201 -32.59 49.51 5.41
N THR A 202 -31.90 49.25 6.52
CA THR A 202 -32.11 49.96 7.79
C THR A 202 -31.80 51.44 7.66
N HIS A 203 -30.70 51.77 6.98
CA HIS A 203 -30.29 53.15 6.77
C HIS A 203 -31.28 53.90 5.88
N SER A 204 -31.62 53.36 4.71
CA SER A 204 -32.52 54.00 3.75
C SER A 204 -33.95 54.14 4.30
N VAL A 205 -34.48 53.11 4.96
CA VAL A 205 -35.82 53.18 5.58
C VAL A 205 -35.84 54.21 6.71
N SER A 206 -34.79 54.29 7.53
CA SER A 206 -34.72 55.30 8.60
C SER A 206 -34.72 56.73 8.03
N GLN A 207 -33.96 57.00 6.96
CA GLN A 207 -33.97 58.30 6.28
C GLN A 207 -35.36 58.65 5.71
N MET A 208 -36.02 57.70 5.04
CA MET A 208 -37.38 57.91 4.52
C MET A 208 -38.39 58.21 5.61
N VAL A 209 -38.30 57.54 6.78
CA VAL A 209 -39.21 57.79 7.91
C VAL A 209 -39.02 59.22 8.43
N VAL A 210 -37.78 59.67 8.61
CA VAL A 210 -37.48 61.04 9.05
C VAL A 210 -37.97 62.08 8.04
N GLN A 211 -37.76 61.86 6.75
CA GLN A 211 -38.26 62.74 5.68
C GLN A 211 -39.80 62.77 5.64
N ALA A 212 -40.46 61.62 5.81
CA ALA A 212 -41.92 61.53 5.81
C ALA A 212 -42.53 62.28 7.00
N GLU A 213 -41.92 62.17 8.19
CA GLU A 213 -42.32 62.94 9.37
C GLU A 213 -42.11 64.44 9.16
N GLY A 214 -40.99 64.86 8.58
CA GLY A 214 -40.70 66.25 8.23
C GLY A 214 -41.69 66.83 7.22
N GLY A 215 -41.99 66.10 6.15
CA GLY A 215 -42.99 66.48 5.15
C GLY A 215 -44.40 66.57 5.73
N ARG A 216 -44.77 65.63 6.60
CA ARG A 216 -46.06 65.66 7.32
C ARG A 216 -46.19 66.86 8.24
N ALA A 217 -45.11 67.26 8.92
CA ALA A 217 -45.10 68.46 9.77
C ALA A 217 -45.21 69.75 8.94
N ALA A 218 -44.65 69.78 7.72
CA ALA A 218 -44.68 70.94 6.83
C ALA A 218 -45.98 71.08 6.03
N SER A 219 -46.72 70.00 5.77
CA SER A 219 -47.78 69.94 4.74
C SER A 219 -48.88 71.00 4.83
N ARG A 220 -49.25 71.44 6.04
CA ARG A 220 -50.30 72.45 6.24
C ARG A 220 -49.80 73.89 6.10
N LYS A 221 -48.51 74.13 6.37
CA LYS A 221 -47.93 75.48 6.44
C LYS A 221 -47.06 75.83 5.23
N ARG A 222 -46.40 74.83 4.65
CA ARG A 222 -45.46 74.94 3.53
C ARG A 222 -45.60 73.70 2.63
N PRO A 223 -46.67 73.63 1.81
CA PRO A 223 -46.96 72.47 0.98
C PRO A 223 -45.85 72.15 -0.02
N GLU A 224 -45.13 73.16 -0.52
CA GLU A 224 -43.94 72.99 -1.36
C GLU A 224 -42.85 72.13 -0.69
N LEU A 225 -42.59 72.29 0.61
CA LEU A 225 -41.62 71.46 1.34
C LEU A 225 -42.12 70.02 1.55
N ALA A 226 -43.43 69.82 1.62
CA ALA A 226 -44.00 68.48 1.69
C ALA A 226 -43.88 67.73 0.35
N ALA A 227 -44.03 68.44 -0.78
CA ALA A 227 -43.75 67.88 -2.09
C ALA A 227 -42.27 67.49 -2.24
N GLN A 228 -41.36 68.38 -1.80
CA GLN A 228 -39.92 68.13 -1.83
C GLN A 228 -39.52 66.90 -0.99
N ALA A 229 -40.11 66.73 0.20
CA ALA A 229 -39.87 65.54 1.03
C ALA A 229 -40.33 64.23 0.35
N LEU A 230 -41.41 64.25 -0.45
CA LEU A 230 -41.87 63.08 -1.20
C LEU A 230 -40.93 62.74 -2.37
N ASP A 231 -40.35 63.76 -3.01
CA ASP A 231 -39.32 63.58 -4.05
C ASP A 231 -38.05 62.95 -3.45
N GLU A 232 -37.57 63.47 -2.31
CA GLU A 232 -36.41 62.92 -1.61
C GLU A 232 -36.63 61.46 -1.18
N ILE A 233 -37.80 61.11 -0.61
CA ILE A 233 -38.15 59.72 -0.28
C ILE A 233 -38.09 58.82 -1.53
N SER A 234 -38.61 59.31 -2.65
CA SER A 234 -38.60 58.57 -3.92
C SER A 234 -37.19 58.37 -4.45
N GLU A 235 -36.32 59.36 -4.31
CA GLU A 235 -34.90 59.29 -4.67
C GLU A 235 -34.15 58.29 -3.80
N THR A 236 -34.24 58.42 -2.46
CA THR A 236 -33.62 57.48 -1.50
C THR A 236 -34.07 56.04 -1.75
N GLY A 237 -35.34 55.83 -2.14
CA GLY A 237 -35.85 54.50 -2.45
C GLY A 237 -35.28 53.91 -3.75
N ARG A 238 -35.11 54.75 -4.77
CA ARG A 238 -34.47 54.34 -6.04
C ARG A 238 -32.99 54.06 -5.86
N GLU A 239 -32.29 54.86 -5.05
CA GLU A 239 -30.88 54.63 -4.70
C GLU A 239 -30.71 53.32 -3.92
N ALA A 240 -31.51 53.08 -2.88
CA ALA A 240 -31.46 51.85 -2.09
C ALA A 240 -31.69 50.59 -2.94
N LEU A 241 -32.69 50.63 -3.84
CA LEU A 241 -32.96 49.53 -4.77
C LEU A 241 -31.81 49.29 -5.76
N THR A 242 -31.11 50.36 -6.16
CA THR A 242 -29.94 50.27 -7.03
C THR A 242 -28.77 49.61 -6.31
N GLU A 243 -28.51 50.01 -5.06
CA GLU A 243 -27.42 49.45 -4.26
C GLU A 243 -27.66 47.97 -3.91
N ILE A 244 -28.89 47.59 -3.55
CA ILE A 244 -29.28 46.18 -3.35
C ILE A 244 -29.05 45.36 -4.64
N ARG A 245 -29.46 45.89 -5.80
CA ARG A 245 -29.22 45.21 -7.10
C ARG A 245 -27.74 45.05 -7.39
N ARG A 246 -26.90 46.02 -7.00
CA ARG A 246 -25.45 45.96 -7.17
C ARG A 246 -24.83 44.81 -6.37
N VAL A 247 -25.18 44.70 -5.08
CA VAL A 247 -24.71 43.60 -4.20
C VAL A 247 -25.13 42.24 -4.76
N VAL A 248 -26.38 42.10 -5.21
CA VAL A 248 -26.88 40.84 -5.81
C VAL A 248 -26.20 40.51 -7.15
N THR A 249 -25.85 41.52 -7.95
CA THR A 249 -25.19 41.33 -9.24
C THR A 249 -23.73 40.89 -9.06
N LEU A 250 -22.99 41.51 -8.13
CA LEU A 250 -21.61 41.13 -7.80
C LEU A 250 -21.50 39.65 -7.39
N LEU A 251 -22.43 39.17 -6.57
CA LEU A 251 -22.50 37.75 -6.18
C LEU A 251 -22.84 36.79 -7.31
N ARG A 252 -23.48 37.29 -8.37
CA ARG A 252 -23.86 36.50 -9.53
C ARG A 252 -22.69 36.37 -10.49
N ASP A 253 -21.89 37.42 -10.65
CA ASP A 253 -20.66 37.40 -11.44
C ASP A 253 -19.57 36.54 -10.78
N GLU A 254 -19.41 36.58 -9.45
CA GLU A 254 -18.42 35.75 -8.72
C GLU A 254 -18.72 34.23 -8.76
N ARG A 255 -19.98 33.83 -8.99
CA ARG A 255 -20.37 32.42 -9.13
C ARG A 255 -20.22 31.87 -10.54
N THR A 256 -19.91 32.71 -11.52
CA THR A 256 -19.52 32.28 -12.86
C THR A 256 -18.03 31.91 -12.80
N PRO A 257 -17.65 30.62 -12.91
CA PRO A 257 -16.24 30.28 -12.95
C PRO A 257 -15.62 31.01 -14.15
N HIS A 258 -14.54 31.75 -13.92
CA HIS A 258 -13.65 32.15 -15.00
C HIS A 258 -13.13 30.86 -15.67
N GLN A 259 -13.79 30.47 -16.76
CA GLN A 259 -13.29 29.45 -17.70
C GLN A 259 -12.07 29.97 -18.43
#